data_AF-A0A959F8Y4-F1
#
_entry.id   AF-A0A959F8Y4-F1
#
_cell.length_a   1.000
_cell.length_b   1.000
_cell.length_c   1.000
_cell.angle_alpha   90.00
_cell.angle_beta   90.00
_cell.angle_gamma   90.00
#
_symmetry.space_group_name_H-M   'P 1'
#
loop_
_entity.id
_entity.type
_entity.pdbx_description
1 polymer ?
#
loop_
_entity_poly.entity_id
_entity_poly.type
_entity_poly.pdbx_seq_one_letter_code
_entity_poly.pdbx_strand_id
1 'polypeptide(L)'
;MGSFSDHIVNQRFNKVYLELEKYNLIKGKSDIAKKLGTYNHVVNSILKGQRNITVDQLHKLFEIYRINANYIFGISNEMFLEPPANVFGDLPTRSLEERHSNGRQNITLVPDRALAGYALEHQDRDFLDNLQKFSIPNLEGELVAFEISGDSMMPTITNGDVVVCEKVDRNTPLRDNHVYIVVTDTVVAKRIQQIREGSDVTRLRLISDNSTVYKPYEVDLEEIRQLLKVKCRLTSYAIA
;
A
#
# COMPACT_ATOMS: atom_id res chain seq x y z
N MET A 1 12.73 37.72 32.06
CA MET A 1 12.39 36.28 32.05
C MET A 1 11.71 36.00 30.73
N GLY A 2 12.37 35.25 29.83
CA GLY A 2 11.84 35.02 28.48
C GLY A 2 10.50 34.30 28.56
N SER A 3 9.50 34.82 27.85
CA SER A 3 8.20 34.17 27.72
C SER A 3 8.39 32.84 27.00
N PHE A 4 8.21 31.71 27.70
CA PHE A 4 8.35 30.39 27.09
C PHE A 4 7.18 30.06 26.12
N SER A 5 6.26 31.00 25.91
CA SER A 5 5.18 30.94 24.93
C SER A 5 5.68 30.93 23.48
N ASP A 6 6.91 31.38 23.21
CA ASP A 6 7.47 31.41 21.84
C ASP A 6 8.20 30.11 21.46
N HIS A 7 8.29 29.13 22.38
CA HIS A 7 8.95 27.87 22.09
C HIS A 7 8.04 26.97 21.24
N ILE A 8 8.50 26.61 20.03
CA ILE A 8 7.74 25.83 19.03
C ILE A 8 7.14 24.55 19.61
N VAL A 9 7.88 23.86 20.48
CA VAL A 9 7.46 22.63 21.16
C VAL A 9 6.24 22.87 22.04
N ASN A 10 6.19 23.96 22.81
CA ASN A 10 5.05 24.26 23.68
C ASN A 10 3.82 24.68 22.87
N GLN A 11 4.03 25.42 21.78
CA GLN A 11 2.94 25.81 20.86
C GLN A 11 2.33 24.58 20.19
N ARG A 12 3.16 23.66 19.69
CA ARG A 12 2.72 22.39 19.08
C ARG A 12 2.10 21.46 20.12
N PHE A 13 2.61 21.43 21.35
CA PHE A 13 2.00 20.70 22.47
C PHE A 13 0.60 21.23 22.81
N ASN A 14 0.38 22.54 22.80
CA ASN A 14 -0.94 23.12 23.02
C ASN A 14 -1.94 22.69 21.91
N LYS A 15 -1.51 22.71 20.65
CA LYS A 15 -2.32 22.19 19.53
C LYS A 15 -2.65 20.71 19.69
N VAL A 16 -1.67 19.91 20.11
CA VAL A 16 -1.86 18.49 20.43
C VAL A 16 -2.90 18.30 21.53
N TYR A 17 -2.81 19.06 22.62
CA TYR A 17 -3.76 18.97 23.73
C TYR A 17 -5.20 19.20 23.24
N LEU A 18 -5.42 20.21 22.40
CA LEU A 18 -6.74 20.55 21.85
C LEU A 18 -7.30 19.44 20.95
N GLU A 19 -6.48 18.86 20.06
CA GLU A 19 -6.93 17.77 19.19
C GLU A 19 -7.18 16.46 19.98
N LEU A 20 -6.38 16.17 21.00
CA LEU A 20 -6.63 15.02 21.88
C LEU A 20 -7.96 15.16 22.65
N GLU A 21 -8.30 16.37 23.07
CA GLU A 21 -9.57 16.68 23.74
C GLU A 21 -10.74 16.56 22.75
N LYS A 22 -10.57 17.10 21.53
CA LYS A 22 -11.56 17.02 20.44
C LYS A 22 -11.88 15.59 20.03
N TYR A 23 -10.88 14.70 19.97
CA TYR A 23 -11.07 13.28 19.64
C TYR A 23 -11.47 12.42 20.84
N ASN A 24 -11.78 13.02 21.99
CA ASN A 24 -12.12 12.31 23.23
C ASN A 24 -11.05 11.30 23.69
N LEU A 25 -9.78 11.49 23.28
CA LEU A 25 -8.65 10.67 23.72
C LEU A 25 -8.19 11.05 25.14
N ILE A 26 -8.58 12.25 25.57
CA ILE A 26 -8.43 12.72 26.95
C ILE A 26 -9.72 13.33 27.47
N LYS A 27 -10.00 13.13 28.76
CA LYS A 27 -11.15 13.75 29.45
C LYS A 27 -10.84 15.16 30.02
N GLY A 28 -9.71 15.75 29.61
CA GLY A 28 -9.21 17.04 30.06
C GLY A 28 -7.85 16.99 30.77
N LYS A 29 -7.42 18.14 31.32
CA LYS A 29 -6.08 18.37 31.89
C LYS A 29 -5.63 17.34 32.94
N SER A 30 -6.56 16.86 33.76
CA SER A 30 -6.27 15.86 34.81
C SER A 30 -5.92 14.49 34.23
N ASP A 31 -6.54 14.12 33.10
CA ASP A 31 -6.34 12.81 32.47
C ASP A 31 -4.99 12.74 31.75
N ILE A 32 -4.67 13.76 30.95
CA ILE A 32 -3.36 13.86 30.31
C ILE A 32 -2.22 13.99 31.34
N ALA A 33 -2.43 14.71 32.45
CA ALA A 33 -1.43 14.82 33.51
C ALA A 33 -1.05 13.46 34.09
N LYS A 34 -2.05 12.61 34.39
CA LYS A 34 -1.82 11.25 34.89
C LYS A 34 -1.02 10.40 33.89
N LYS A 35 -1.41 10.43 32.61
CA LYS A 35 -0.77 9.66 31.54
C LYS A 35 0.68 10.11 31.28
N LEU A 36 0.95 11.42 31.37
CA LEU A 36 2.31 11.96 31.29
C LEU A 36 3.13 11.77 32.59
N GLY A 37 2.53 11.24 33.66
CA GLY A 37 3.18 11.08 34.96
C GLY A 37 3.50 12.42 35.63
N THR A 38 2.59 13.38 35.56
CA THR A 38 2.73 14.71 36.14
C THR A 38 1.43 15.19 36.81
N TYR A 39 1.43 16.43 37.31
CA TYR A 39 0.29 17.03 38.00
C TYR A 39 -0.46 18.02 37.10
N ASN A 40 -1.77 18.19 37.34
CA ASN A 40 -2.62 19.09 36.55
C ASN A 40 -2.06 20.53 36.50
N HIS A 41 -1.57 21.05 37.62
CA HIS A 41 -0.98 22.39 37.67
C HIS A 41 0.26 22.53 36.77
N VAL A 42 1.04 21.45 36.58
CA VAL A 42 2.20 21.44 35.68
C VAL A 42 1.76 21.53 34.23
N VAL A 43 0.76 20.73 33.83
CA VAL A 43 0.17 20.80 32.47
C VAL A 43 -0.41 22.18 32.21
N ASN A 44 -1.10 22.78 33.18
CA ASN A 44 -1.65 24.14 33.06
C ASN A 44 -0.56 25.20 32.88
N SER A 45 0.55 25.12 33.61
CA SER A 45 1.70 26.01 33.43
C SER A 45 2.37 25.84 32.07
N ILE A 46 2.42 24.61 31.53
CA ILE A 46 2.93 24.35 30.17
C ILE A 46 2.01 24.98 29.12
N LEU A 47 0.69 24.78 29.22
CA LEU A 47 -0.29 25.34 28.28
C LEU A 47 -0.31 26.87 28.29
N LYS A 48 -0.04 27.50 29.44
CA LYS A 48 0.10 28.97 29.57
C LYS A 48 1.47 29.50 29.11
N GLY A 49 2.37 28.63 28.65
CA GLY A 49 3.72 29.03 28.22
C GLY A 49 4.61 29.53 29.37
N GLN A 50 4.30 29.14 30.60
CA GLN A 50 5.09 29.48 31.79
C GLN A 50 6.20 28.46 32.07
N ARG A 51 6.11 27.26 31.48
CA ARG A 51 7.05 26.15 31.66
C ARG A 51 7.17 25.34 30.36
N ASN A 52 8.37 24.79 30.10
CA ASN A 52 8.57 23.85 29.01
C ASN A 52 8.16 22.42 29.39
N ILE A 53 7.63 21.70 28.40
CA ILE A 53 7.45 20.25 28.50
C ILE A 53 8.81 19.56 28.59
N THR A 54 8.94 18.55 29.45
CA THR A 54 10.19 17.80 29.61
C THR A 54 10.32 16.70 28.56
N VAL A 55 11.54 16.21 28.34
CA VAL A 55 11.81 15.09 27.42
C VAL A 55 11.04 13.83 27.83
N ASP A 56 10.98 13.51 29.12
CA ASP A 56 10.22 12.36 29.62
C ASP A 56 8.72 12.48 29.35
N GLN A 57 8.18 13.70 29.43
CA GLN A 57 6.78 13.96 29.11
C GLN A 57 6.53 13.82 27.60
N LEU A 58 7.47 14.29 26.77
CA LEU A 58 7.40 14.10 25.32
C LEU A 58 7.50 12.63 24.92
N HIS A 59 8.40 11.86 25.53
CA HIS A 59 8.51 10.42 25.26
C HIS A 59 7.17 9.70 25.52
N LYS A 60 6.57 9.93 26.70
CA LYS A 60 5.26 9.36 27.04
C LYS A 60 4.16 9.85 26.11
N LEU A 61 4.22 11.10 25.66
CA LEU A 61 3.28 11.66 24.71
C LEU A 61 3.34 10.93 23.36
N PHE A 62 4.55 10.66 22.85
CA PHE A 62 4.77 9.93 21.60
C PHE A 62 4.33 8.47 21.70
N GLU A 63 4.64 7.81 22.81
CA GLU A 63 4.34 6.39 23.01
C GLU A 63 2.85 6.12 23.22
N ILE A 64 2.20 6.90 24.10
CA ILE A 64 0.80 6.65 24.50
C ILE A 64 -0.17 7.12 23.42
N TYR A 65 0.10 8.27 22.80
CA TYR A 65 -0.84 8.90 21.87
C TYR A 65 -0.38 8.81 20.41
N ARG A 66 0.72 8.08 20.12
CA ARG A 66 1.27 7.90 18.78
C ARG A 66 1.49 9.22 18.04
N ILE A 67 1.94 10.25 18.76
CA ILE A 67 2.16 11.59 18.22
C ILE A 67 3.48 11.62 17.46
N ASN A 68 3.47 12.26 16.30
CA ASN A 68 4.65 12.41 15.49
C ASN A 68 5.65 13.38 16.16
N ALA A 69 6.84 12.89 16.51
CA ALA A 69 7.89 13.72 17.10
C ALA A 69 8.27 14.90 16.19
N ASN A 70 8.28 14.68 14.87
CA ASN A 70 8.61 15.72 13.89
C ASN A 70 7.61 16.89 13.95
N TYR A 71 6.34 16.65 14.28
CA TYR A 71 5.36 17.71 14.46
C TYR A 71 5.65 18.56 15.68
N ILE A 72 5.96 17.93 16.81
CA ILE A 72 6.27 18.64 18.05
C ILE A 72 7.50 19.53 17.88
N PHE A 73 8.53 19.07 17.17
CA PHE A 73 9.72 19.85 16.89
C PHE A 73 9.55 20.86 15.73
N GLY A 74 8.38 20.93 15.10
CA GLY A 74 8.09 21.88 14.02
C GLY A 74 8.66 21.51 12.65
N ILE A 75 9.12 20.27 12.50
CA ILE A 75 9.68 19.71 11.25
C ILE A 75 8.56 19.21 10.32
N SER A 76 7.43 18.77 10.89
CA SER A 76 6.25 18.29 10.14
C SER A 76 4.96 19.01 10.55
N ASN A 77 3.94 18.95 9.68
CA ASN A 77 2.58 19.40 9.98
C ASN A 77 1.62 18.25 10.34
N GLU A 78 2.05 16.99 10.26
CA GLU A 78 1.28 15.81 10.63
C GLU A 78 1.33 15.54 12.14
N MET A 79 0.21 15.68 12.85
CA MET A 79 0.20 15.56 14.31
C MET A 79 0.32 14.11 14.82
N PHE A 80 -0.34 13.16 14.17
CA PHE A 80 -0.38 11.75 14.57
C PHE A 80 0.38 10.89 13.55
N LEU A 81 1.05 9.83 14.02
CA LEU A 81 1.67 8.84 13.14
C LEU A 81 0.62 7.94 12.47
N GLU A 82 -0.48 7.68 13.17
CA GLU A 82 -1.66 6.97 12.67
C GLU A 82 -2.90 7.74 13.13
N PRO A 83 -3.88 8.01 12.26
CA PRO A 83 -5.10 8.68 12.68
C PRO A 83 -5.86 7.80 13.70
N PRO A 84 -6.34 8.37 14.83
CA PRO A 84 -7.07 7.58 15.81
C PRO A 84 -8.33 6.98 15.17
N ALA A 85 -8.55 5.69 15.39
CA ALA A 85 -9.57 4.86 14.72
C ALA A 85 -11.02 5.38 14.81
N ASN A 86 -11.29 6.37 15.66
CA ASN A 86 -12.62 6.95 15.88
C ASN A 86 -12.89 8.25 15.10
N VAL A 87 -12.01 8.70 14.21
CA VAL A 87 -12.16 10.02 13.56
C VAL A 87 -12.88 9.98 12.21
N PHE A 88 -12.88 8.86 11.50
CA PHE A 88 -13.48 8.80 10.17
C PHE A 88 -14.40 7.60 10.03
N GLY A 89 -15.68 7.83 10.26
CA GLY A 89 -16.72 7.04 9.62
C GLY A 89 -16.59 7.22 8.10
N ASP A 90 -16.19 6.14 7.43
CA ASP A 90 -16.48 5.84 6.03
C ASP A 90 -16.05 6.84 4.95
N LEU A 91 -14.85 7.44 5.06
CA LEU A 91 -14.14 7.99 3.91
C LEU A 91 -12.63 7.69 3.98
N PRO A 92 -12.01 7.17 2.90
CA PRO A 92 -10.57 6.95 2.86
C PRO A 92 -9.86 8.29 2.61
N THR A 93 -9.55 9.03 3.68
CA THR A 93 -8.60 10.15 3.61
C THR A 93 -7.18 9.58 3.57
N ARG A 94 -6.71 9.17 2.39
CA ARG A 94 -5.27 8.97 2.14
C ARG A 94 -4.61 10.35 2.08
N SER A 95 -3.62 10.58 2.95
CA SER A 95 -2.94 11.86 3.14
C SER A 95 -2.23 12.32 1.86
N LEU A 96 -2.20 13.64 1.65
CA LEU A 96 -1.53 14.29 0.52
C LEU A 96 0.00 14.09 0.54
N GLU A 97 0.58 13.64 1.66
CA GLU A 97 2.00 13.35 1.84
C GLU A 97 2.47 12.04 1.18
N GLU A 98 1.57 11.15 0.75
CA GLU A 98 1.93 9.99 -0.09
C GLU A 98 2.34 10.37 -1.53
N ARG A 99 2.31 11.66 -1.90
CA ARG A 99 2.70 12.11 -3.25
C ARG A 99 4.18 12.39 -3.43
N HIS A 100 4.97 12.43 -2.35
CA HIS A 100 6.39 12.77 -2.46
C HIS A 100 7.28 11.85 -1.61
N SER A 101 7.82 10.83 -2.29
CA SER A 101 9.13 10.22 -1.98
C SER A 101 9.28 9.42 -0.68
N ASN A 102 8.26 8.66 -0.27
CA ASN A 102 8.48 7.36 0.38
C ASN A 102 7.42 6.41 -0.17
N GLY A 103 7.88 5.50 -1.04
CA GLY A 103 7.08 4.83 -2.06
C GLY A 103 5.80 4.21 -1.51
N ARG A 104 4.65 4.57 -2.11
CA ARG A 104 3.44 3.75 -2.03
C ARG A 104 3.89 2.33 -2.36
N GLN A 105 3.92 1.43 -1.38
CA GLN A 105 4.24 0.01 -1.61
C GLN A 105 3.05 -0.65 -2.30
N ASN A 106 2.78 -0.18 -3.52
CA ASN A 106 1.56 -0.43 -4.27
C ASN A 106 1.69 -1.63 -5.22
N ILE A 107 2.90 -2.19 -5.33
CA ILE A 107 3.19 -3.37 -6.12
C ILE A 107 3.51 -4.53 -5.18
N THR A 108 2.65 -5.54 -5.13
CA THR A 108 2.90 -6.78 -4.38
C THR A 108 3.68 -7.77 -5.26
N LEU A 109 4.86 -8.22 -4.82
CA LEU A 109 5.70 -9.18 -5.52
C LEU A 109 5.32 -10.62 -5.16
N VAL A 110 4.92 -11.38 -6.17
CA VAL A 110 4.70 -12.83 -6.11
C VAL A 110 5.93 -13.52 -6.70
N PRO A 111 6.84 -14.06 -5.87
CA PRO A 111 7.99 -14.81 -6.36
C PRO A 111 7.55 -16.16 -6.95
N ASP A 112 8.42 -16.78 -7.77
CA ASP A 112 8.11 -18.04 -8.46
C ASP A 112 7.61 -19.14 -7.50
N ARG A 113 8.30 -19.28 -6.37
CA ARG A 113 7.94 -20.23 -5.30
C ARG A 113 6.55 -20.02 -4.67
N ALA A 114 5.96 -18.84 -4.83
CA ALA A 114 4.66 -18.48 -4.28
C ALA A 114 3.53 -18.48 -5.32
N LEU A 115 3.81 -18.79 -6.60
CA LEU A 115 2.79 -18.80 -7.67
C LEU A 115 1.66 -19.78 -7.39
N ALA A 116 1.97 -20.98 -6.89
CA ALA A 116 0.98 -21.99 -6.53
C ALA A 116 0.08 -21.52 -5.37
N GLY A 117 0.68 -20.88 -4.35
CA GLY A 117 -0.06 -20.25 -3.25
C GLY A 117 -0.98 -19.14 -3.77
N TYR A 118 -0.47 -18.28 -4.65
CA TYR A 118 -1.28 -17.22 -5.26
C TYR A 118 -2.47 -17.77 -6.06
N ALA A 119 -2.29 -18.85 -6.85
CA ALA A 119 -3.40 -19.43 -7.62
C ALA A 119 -4.60 -19.86 -6.74
N LEU A 120 -4.33 -20.28 -5.50
CA LEU A 120 -5.32 -20.74 -4.53
C LEU A 120 -5.83 -19.60 -3.62
N GLU A 121 -4.91 -18.76 -3.12
CA GLU A 121 -5.14 -17.82 -2.02
C GLU A 121 -5.02 -16.34 -2.44
N HIS A 122 -5.13 -16.01 -3.75
CA HIS A 122 -5.08 -14.62 -4.24
C HIS A 122 -6.14 -13.66 -3.64
N GLN A 123 -7.14 -14.16 -2.90
CA GLN A 123 -8.13 -13.35 -2.20
C GLN A 123 -7.88 -13.23 -0.70
N ASP A 124 -6.94 -14.02 -0.16
CA ASP A 124 -6.58 -14.02 1.24
C ASP A 124 -5.65 -12.82 1.54
N ARG A 125 -6.09 -11.96 2.47
CA ARG A 125 -5.34 -10.75 2.84
C ARG A 125 -4.08 -11.08 3.63
N ASP A 126 -4.14 -12.07 4.51
CA ASP A 126 -3.00 -12.45 5.34
C ASP A 126 -1.90 -13.05 4.48
N PHE A 127 -2.25 -13.84 3.46
CA PHE A 127 -1.28 -14.32 2.46
C PHE A 127 -0.62 -13.16 1.70
N LEU A 128 -1.42 -12.23 1.17
CA LEU A 128 -0.92 -11.10 0.38
C LEU A 128 -0.10 -10.09 1.19
N ASP A 129 -0.40 -9.90 2.47
CA ASP A 129 0.33 -8.98 3.35
C ASP A 129 1.70 -9.50 3.76
N ASN A 130 1.91 -10.82 3.71
CA ASN A 130 3.22 -11.44 3.95
C ASN A 130 4.17 -11.37 2.73
N LEU A 131 3.66 -10.97 1.56
CA LEU A 131 4.46 -10.82 0.35
C LEU A 131 5.23 -9.49 0.37
N GLN A 132 6.41 -9.49 -0.27
CA GLN A 132 7.22 -8.28 -0.41
C GLN A 132 6.47 -7.25 -1.26
N LYS A 133 6.42 -6.00 -0.80
CA LYS A 133 5.81 -4.89 -1.54
C LYS A 133 6.87 -3.86 -1.93
N PHE A 134 6.74 -3.28 -3.11
CA PHE A 134 7.63 -2.25 -3.63
C PHE A 134 6.87 -1.24 -4.49
N SER A 135 7.58 -0.24 -5.00
CA SER A 135 7.00 0.85 -5.80
C SER A 135 7.90 1.18 -6.98
N ILE A 136 7.31 1.51 -8.13
CA ILE A 136 8.04 2.05 -9.28
C ILE A 136 7.50 3.45 -9.58
N PRO A 137 8.37 4.46 -9.78
CA PRO A 137 7.92 5.79 -10.22
C PRO A 137 7.01 5.72 -11.45
N ASN A 138 5.93 6.51 -11.45
CA ASN A 138 4.91 6.56 -12.49
C ASN A 138 4.04 5.29 -12.66
N LEU A 139 4.13 4.30 -11.76
CA LEU A 139 3.18 3.20 -11.68
C LEU A 139 2.31 3.35 -10.45
N GLU A 140 1.08 3.86 -10.66
CA GLU A 140 0.08 4.06 -9.62
C GLU A 140 -1.00 2.97 -9.66
N GLY A 141 -1.80 2.88 -8.59
CA GLY A 141 -2.85 1.86 -8.43
C GLY A 141 -2.39 0.63 -7.66
N GLU A 142 -3.30 -0.31 -7.42
CA GLU A 142 -3.01 -1.60 -6.79
C GLU A 142 -2.50 -2.58 -7.86
N LEU A 143 -1.21 -2.87 -7.81
CA LEU A 143 -0.50 -3.65 -8.81
C LEU A 143 0.06 -4.93 -8.19
N VAL A 144 0.22 -5.95 -9.03
CA VAL A 144 0.85 -7.22 -8.63
C VAL A 144 1.96 -7.52 -9.62
N ALA A 145 3.12 -7.87 -9.11
CA ALA A 145 4.27 -8.28 -9.91
C ALA A 145 4.49 -9.78 -9.77
N PHE A 146 4.77 -10.46 -10.88
CA PHE A 146 5.05 -11.90 -10.90
C PHE A 146 6.46 -12.13 -11.42
N GLU A 147 7.24 -12.93 -10.70
CA GLU A 147 8.47 -13.51 -11.22
C GLU A 147 8.12 -14.63 -12.18
N ILE A 148 8.63 -14.56 -13.41
CA ILE A 148 8.30 -15.49 -14.48
C ILE A 148 9.32 -16.61 -14.53
N SER A 149 8.81 -17.84 -14.51
CA SER A 149 9.59 -19.05 -14.71
C SER A 149 9.27 -19.69 -16.08
N GLY A 150 10.31 -20.10 -16.80
CA GLY A 150 10.23 -20.76 -18.09
C GLY A 150 10.37 -19.84 -19.32
N ASP A 151 10.22 -20.41 -20.51
CA ASP A 151 10.56 -19.81 -21.80
C ASP A 151 9.36 -19.65 -22.75
N SER A 152 8.15 -19.94 -22.26
CA SER A 152 6.95 -19.95 -23.11
C SER A 152 6.61 -18.60 -23.75
N MET A 153 7.03 -17.50 -23.12
CA MET A 153 6.81 -16.14 -23.63
C MET A 153 8.06 -15.54 -24.28
N MET A 154 9.10 -16.33 -24.55
CA MET A 154 10.26 -15.85 -25.32
C MET A 154 9.85 -15.50 -26.76
N PRO A 155 10.41 -14.41 -27.34
CA PRO A 155 11.45 -13.54 -26.80
C PRO A 155 10.92 -12.36 -25.94
N THR A 156 9.61 -12.18 -25.85
CA THR A 156 8.99 -11.00 -25.22
C THR A 156 9.14 -10.99 -23.70
N ILE A 157 9.11 -12.14 -23.04
CA ILE A 157 9.34 -12.30 -21.61
C ILE A 157 10.23 -13.54 -21.44
N THR A 158 11.28 -13.38 -20.66
CA THR A 158 12.31 -14.39 -20.42
C THR A 158 12.25 -14.91 -18.99
N ASN A 159 12.86 -16.07 -18.77
CA ASN A 159 12.96 -16.67 -17.45
C ASN A 159 13.68 -15.74 -16.47
N GLY A 160 13.12 -15.51 -15.29
CA GLY A 160 13.64 -14.58 -14.28
C GLY A 160 13.21 -13.12 -14.46
N ASP A 161 12.46 -12.79 -15.52
CA ASP A 161 11.84 -11.47 -15.64
C ASP A 161 10.72 -11.30 -14.61
N VAL A 162 10.53 -10.07 -14.15
CA VAL A 162 9.40 -9.68 -13.30
C VAL A 162 8.41 -8.88 -14.13
N VAL A 163 7.16 -9.33 -14.20
CA VAL A 163 6.10 -8.62 -14.94
C VAL A 163 5.15 -7.93 -13.97
N VAL A 164 4.99 -6.61 -14.13
CA VAL A 164 4.06 -5.81 -13.32
C VAL A 164 2.71 -5.76 -14.02
N CYS A 165 1.66 -6.08 -13.28
CA CYS A 165 0.32 -6.27 -13.80
C CYS A 165 -0.71 -5.47 -13.02
N GLU A 166 -1.77 -5.09 -13.72
CA GLU A 166 -2.97 -4.48 -13.15
C GLU A 166 -4.14 -5.47 -13.22
N LYS A 167 -4.92 -5.58 -12.15
CA LYS A 167 -6.11 -6.42 -12.12
C LYS A 167 -7.13 -5.92 -13.15
N VAL A 168 -7.73 -6.85 -13.89
CA VAL A 168 -8.77 -6.53 -14.87
C VAL A 168 -10.13 -6.78 -14.22
N ASP A 169 -10.94 -5.73 -14.10
CA ASP A 169 -12.32 -5.89 -13.64
C ASP A 169 -13.18 -6.60 -14.69
N ARG A 170 -14.21 -7.32 -14.23
CA ARG A 170 -15.10 -8.13 -15.10
C ARG A 170 -15.69 -7.38 -16.29
N ASN A 171 -15.95 -6.07 -16.13
CA ASN A 171 -16.55 -5.24 -17.18
C ASN A 171 -15.52 -4.52 -18.07
N THR A 172 -14.23 -4.70 -17.82
CA THR A 172 -13.17 -4.05 -18.59
C THR A 172 -12.99 -4.77 -19.92
N PRO A 173 -12.98 -4.06 -21.06
CA PRO A 173 -12.76 -4.69 -22.35
C PRO A 173 -11.36 -5.31 -22.42
N LEU A 174 -11.32 -6.61 -22.67
CA LEU A 174 -10.06 -7.30 -22.94
C LEU A 174 -9.56 -6.93 -24.34
N ARG A 175 -8.24 -6.89 -24.49
CA ARG A 175 -7.62 -6.62 -25.78
C ARG A 175 -6.92 -7.87 -26.28
N ASP A 176 -7.32 -8.33 -27.45
CA ASP A 176 -6.69 -9.47 -28.09
C ASP A 176 -5.20 -9.20 -28.35
N ASN A 177 -4.43 -10.28 -28.36
CA ASN A 177 -2.99 -10.33 -28.60
C ASN A 177 -2.14 -9.50 -27.61
N HIS A 178 -2.71 -9.04 -26.51
CA HIS A 178 -1.96 -8.46 -25.39
C HIS A 178 -1.59 -9.54 -24.39
N VAL A 179 -0.52 -9.30 -23.62
CA VAL A 179 -0.06 -10.24 -22.59
C VAL A 179 -0.84 -10.03 -21.30
N TYR A 180 -1.33 -11.13 -20.76
CA TYR A 180 -2.00 -11.19 -19.48
C TYR A 180 -1.37 -12.27 -18.61
N ILE A 181 -1.48 -12.08 -17.29
CA ILE A 181 -1.40 -13.17 -16.32
C ILE A 181 -2.80 -13.74 -16.18
N VAL A 182 -2.91 -15.04 -16.44
CA VAL A 182 -4.15 -15.80 -16.30
C VAL A 182 -3.99 -16.70 -15.07
N VAL A 183 -4.93 -16.56 -14.14
CA VAL A 183 -4.97 -17.33 -12.90
C VAL A 183 -6.13 -18.30 -12.98
N THR A 184 -5.83 -19.59 -13.03
CA THR A 184 -6.77 -20.70 -12.89
C THR A 184 -6.38 -21.48 -11.62
N ASP A 185 -6.16 -22.80 -11.72
CA ASP A 185 -5.40 -23.57 -10.73
C ASP A 185 -3.90 -23.31 -10.80
N THR A 186 -3.43 -22.67 -11.87
CA THR A 186 -2.04 -22.24 -12.06
C THR A 186 -1.98 -20.78 -12.48
N VAL A 187 -0.80 -20.16 -12.35
CA VAL A 187 -0.54 -18.79 -12.82
C VAL A 187 0.32 -18.86 -14.09
N VAL A 188 -0.18 -18.34 -15.20
CA VAL A 188 0.55 -18.36 -16.48
C VAL A 188 0.54 -17.00 -17.18
N ALA A 189 1.67 -16.65 -17.81
CA ALA A 189 1.77 -15.50 -18.71
C ALA A 189 1.49 -15.95 -20.15
N LYS A 190 0.47 -15.36 -20.80
CA LYS A 190 0.05 -15.69 -22.18
C LYS A 190 -0.49 -14.48 -22.90
N ARG A 191 -0.44 -14.48 -24.23
CA ARG A 191 -1.34 -13.65 -25.05
C ARG A 191 -2.73 -14.25 -25.05
N ILE A 192 -3.75 -13.41 -25.02
CA ILE A 192 -5.14 -13.87 -25.07
C ILE A 192 -5.80 -13.52 -26.41
N GLN A 193 -6.71 -14.36 -26.87
CA GLN A 193 -7.71 -14.01 -27.87
C GLN A 193 -9.09 -14.42 -27.36
N GLN A 194 -10.05 -13.50 -27.44
CA GLN A 194 -11.42 -13.76 -27.03
C GLN A 194 -12.12 -14.69 -28.03
N ILE A 195 -12.69 -15.78 -27.54
CA ILE A 195 -13.61 -16.64 -28.29
C ILE A 195 -15.03 -16.29 -27.85
N ARG A 196 -15.87 -15.92 -28.82
CA ARG A 196 -17.23 -15.44 -28.57
C ARG A 196 -18.25 -16.42 -29.15
N GLU A 197 -19.31 -16.63 -28.40
CA GLU A 197 -20.53 -17.29 -28.87
C GLU A 197 -21.66 -16.27 -28.83
N GLY A 198 -22.03 -15.76 -30.01
CA GLY A 198 -22.92 -14.60 -30.10
C GLY A 198 -22.24 -13.32 -29.62
N SER A 199 -22.87 -12.60 -28.69
CA SER A 199 -22.33 -11.36 -28.11
C SER A 199 -21.32 -11.62 -26.98
N ASP A 200 -21.39 -12.80 -26.37
CA ASP A 200 -20.72 -13.08 -25.11
C ASP A 200 -19.39 -13.79 -25.36
N VAL A 201 -18.37 -13.39 -24.60
CA VAL A 201 -17.10 -14.12 -24.56
C VAL A 201 -17.35 -15.34 -23.70
N THR A 202 -17.00 -16.53 -24.19
CA THR A 202 -17.17 -17.80 -23.46
C THR A 202 -15.82 -18.39 -23.07
N ARG A 203 -14.83 -18.26 -23.95
CA ARG A 203 -13.49 -18.84 -23.81
C ARG A 203 -12.40 -17.83 -24.11
N LEU A 204 -11.23 -18.05 -23.53
CA LEU A 204 -10.00 -17.37 -23.93
C LEU A 204 -9.04 -18.38 -24.56
N ARG A 205 -8.55 -18.04 -25.76
CA ARG A 205 -7.42 -18.75 -26.36
C ARG A 205 -6.13 -18.17 -25.83
N LEU A 206 -5.33 -19.00 -25.17
CA LEU A 206 -4.05 -18.66 -24.59
C LEU A 206 -2.93 -19.03 -25.55
N ILE A 207 -2.12 -18.04 -25.90
CA ILE A 207 -1.07 -18.14 -26.92
C ILE A 207 0.28 -17.80 -26.30
N SER A 208 1.26 -18.66 -26.54
CA SER A 208 2.65 -18.46 -26.16
C SER A 208 3.40 -17.75 -27.29
N ASP A 209 4.33 -16.84 -26.96
CA ASP A 209 5.16 -16.18 -27.97
C ASP A 209 6.19 -17.16 -28.56
N ASN A 210 6.62 -18.15 -27.77
CA ASN A 210 7.42 -19.26 -28.24
C ASN A 210 6.53 -20.34 -28.89
N SER A 211 5.95 -20.01 -30.03
CA SER A 211 4.98 -20.86 -30.75
C SER A 211 5.58 -22.16 -31.30
N THR A 212 6.90 -22.23 -31.46
CA THR A 212 7.59 -23.42 -31.97
C THR A 212 7.56 -24.57 -30.95
N VAL A 213 7.62 -24.24 -29.65
CA VAL A 213 7.62 -25.23 -28.56
C VAL A 213 6.23 -25.36 -27.93
N TYR A 214 5.49 -24.25 -27.80
CA TYR A 214 4.24 -24.20 -27.04
C TYR A 214 3.04 -23.93 -27.93
N LYS A 215 2.16 -24.94 -28.07
CA LYS A 215 0.92 -24.79 -28.82
C LYS A 215 -0.11 -23.96 -28.05
N PRO A 216 -0.92 -23.13 -28.72
CA PRO A 216 -2.07 -22.48 -28.12
C PRO A 216 -3.08 -23.48 -27.56
N TYR A 217 -3.75 -23.11 -26.48
CA TYR A 217 -4.85 -23.87 -25.90
C TYR A 217 -5.97 -22.93 -25.45
N GLU A 218 -7.15 -23.46 -25.19
CA GLU A 218 -8.33 -22.71 -24.78
C GLU A 218 -8.65 -22.98 -23.33
N VAL A 219 -9.18 -21.97 -22.65
CA VAL A 219 -9.64 -22.04 -21.26
C VAL A 219 -11.01 -21.38 -21.18
N ASP A 220 -11.95 -22.05 -20.51
CA ASP A 220 -13.28 -21.50 -20.25
C ASP A 220 -13.19 -20.32 -19.28
N LEU A 221 -13.98 -19.27 -19.52
CA LEU A 221 -13.97 -18.10 -18.64
C LEU A 221 -14.37 -18.44 -17.20
N GLU A 222 -15.16 -19.50 -17.00
CA GLU A 222 -15.58 -19.98 -15.68
C GLU A 222 -14.41 -20.56 -14.86
N GLU A 223 -13.38 -21.10 -15.53
CA GLU A 223 -12.18 -21.64 -14.88
C GLU A 223 -11.19 -20.53 -14.47
N ILE A 224 -11.34 -19.34 -15.05
CA ILE A 224 -10.44 -18.21 -14.80
C ILE A 224 -10.87 -17.50 -13.51
N ARG A 225 -10.06 -17.66 -12.47
CA ARG A 225 -10.25 -17.02 -11.16
C ARG A 225 -9.91 -15.53 -11.21
N GLN A 226 -8.82 -15.20 -11.91
CA GLN A 226 -8.36 -13.83 -12.03
C GLN A 226 -7.60 -13.61 -13.34
N LEU A 227 -7.77 -12.41 -13.91
CA LEU A 227 -7.03 -11.95 -15.08
C LEU A 227 -6.32 -10.64 -14.73
N LEU A 228 -5.02 -10.55 -15.03
CA LEU A 228 -4.23 -9.34 -14.84
C LEU A 228 -3.55 -8.91 -16.13
N LYS A 229 -3.68 -7.64 -16.50
CA LYS A 229 -3.07 -7.08 -17.69
C LYS A 229 -1.63 -6.70 -17.40
N VAL A 230 -0.68 -7.20 -18.18
CA VAL A 230 0.73 -6.81 -18.05
C VAL A 230 0.91 -5.36 -18.49
N LYS A 231 1.54 -4.55 -17.64
CA LYS A 231 1.85 -3.13 -17.87
C LYS A 231 3.30 -2.93 -18.30
N CYS A 232 4.22 -3.56 -17.60
CA CYS A 232 5.64 -3.50 -17.92
C CYS A 232 6.37 -4.78 -17.51
N ARG A 233 7.58 -4.92 -18.03
CA ARG A 233 8.51 -6.01 -17.77
C ARG A 233 9.79 -5.41 -17.20
N LEU A 234 10.23 -5.94 -16.06
CA LEU A 234 11.51 -5.65 -15.45
C LEU A 234 12.41 -6.84 -15.73
N THR A 235 13.59 -6.56 -16.28
CA THR A 235 14.55 -7.60 -16.64
C THR A 235 15.91 -7.25 -16.05
N SER A 236 16.59 -8.26 -15.51
CA SER A 236 17.97 -8.14 -15.02
C SER A 236 18.99 -8.37 -16.15
N TYR A 237 18.55 -8.89 -17.30
CA TYR A 237 19.40 -9.06 -18.47
C TYR A 237 19.77 -7.69 -19.03
N ALA A 238 21.08 -7.40 -19.03
CA ALA A 238 21.62 -6.18 -19.61
C ALA A 238 21.31 -6.12 -21.11
N ILE A 239 20.90 -4.94 -21.58
CA ILE A 239 21.00 -4.60 -23.00
C ILE A 239 22.50 -4.48 -23.28
N ALA A 240 23.09 -5.52 -23.88
CA ALA A 240 24.46 -5.48 -24.38
C ALA A 240 24.58 -4.54 -25.59
#